data_AF-A0A0T9P3U7-F1
#
_entry.id   AF-A0A0T9P3U7-F1
#
_cell.length_a   1.000
_cell.length_b   1.000
_cell.length_c   1.000
_cell.angle_alpha   90.00
_cell.angle_beta   90.00
_cell.angle_gamma   90.00
#
_symmetry.space_group_name_H-M   'P 1'
#
loop_
_entity.id
_entity.type
_entity.pdbx_description
1 polymer ?
#
loop_
_entity_poly.entity_id
_entity_poly.type
_entity_poly.pdbx_seq_one_letter_code
_entity_poly.pdbx_strand_id
1 'polypeptide(L)' 'MFTKLRTARFIKTESNADEAAVTFSGKVNNLVRVHHYGLRDKVSRNGPTVKYERRQLLGFTDGDSEWIGDLALEHIAK' A
#
# COMPACT_ATOMS: atom_id res chain seq x y z
N MET A 1 -11.80 8.64 -0.34
CA MET A 1 -11.14 8.84 -1.65
C MET A 1 -10.83 7.53 -2.39
N PHE A 2 -10.44 6.43 -1.72
CA PHE A 2 -9.95 5.22 -2.42
C PHE A 2 -10.80 3.95 -2.22
N THR A 3 -12.06 4.07 -1.84
CA THR A 3 -12.93 2.92 -1.49
C THR A 3 -13.06 1.88 -2.62
N LYS A 4 -12.93 2.30 -3.88
CA LYS A 4 -12.97 1.40 -5.04
C LYS A 4 -11.64 0.69 -5.33
N LEU A 5 -10.51 1.23 -4.85
CA LEU A 5 -9.18 0.68 -5.12
C LEU A 5 -8.90 -0.62 -4.38
N ARG A 6 -9.67 -0.94 -3.34
CA ARG A 6 -9.59 -2.23 -2.62
C ARG A 6 -10.06 -3.44 -3.43
N THR A 7 -10.65 -3.22 -4.61
CA THR A 7 -11.23 -4.30 -5.42
C THR A 7 -10.18 -4.98 -6.28
N ALA A 8 -10.38 -6.28 -6.56
CA ALA A 8 -9.45 -7.10 -7.35
C ALA A 8 -9.11 -6.49 -8.73
N ARG A 9 -10.02 -5.70 -9.32
CA ARG A 9 -9.79 -4.97 -10.58
C ARG A 9 -8.53 -4.10 -10.57
N PHE A 10 -8.19 -3.52 -9.42
CA PHE A 10 -7.07 -2.58 -9.30
C PHE A 10 -5.86 -3.20 -8.60
N ILE A 11 -5.90 -4.49 -8.29
CA ILE A 11 -4.83 -5.21 -7.61
C ILE A 11 -4.20 -6.18 -8.61
N LYS A 12 -2.87 -6.26 -8.60
CA LYS A 12 -2.08 -7.24 -9.34
C LYS A 12 -1.30 -8.08 -8.34
N THR A 13 -1.33 -9.39 -8.53
CA THR A 13 -0.50 -10.35 -7.79
C THR A 13 0.63 -10.82 -8.70
N GLU A 14 1.84 -10.82 -8.20
CA GLU A 14 3.02 -11.35 -8.87
C GLU A 14 3.72 -12.31 -7.91
N SER A 15 4.19 -13.45 -8.40
CA SER A 15 4.97 -14.38 -7.58
C SER A 15 5.96 -15.15 -8.44
N ASN A 16 7.04 -15.58 -7.82
CA ASN A 16 8.02 -16.51 -8.38
C ASN A 16 8.39 -17.56 -7.30
N ALA A 17 9.48 -18.30 -7.51
CA ALA A 17 9.91 -19.35 -6.59
C ALA A 17 10.31 -18.82 -5.20
N ASP A 18 10.75 -17.57 -5.11
CA ASP A 18 11.38 -16.98 -3.93
C ASP A 18 10.53 -15.85 -3.29
N GLU A 19 9.63 -15.21 -4.05
CA GLU A 19 8.85 -14.06 -3.59
C GLU A 19 7.40 -14.05 -4.09
N ALA A 20 6.55 -13.36 -3.34
CA ALA A 20 5.20 -13.00 -3.73
C ALA A 20 4.92 -11.53 -3.38
N ALA A 21 4.28 -10.80 -4.29
CA ALA A 21 3.97 -9.40 -4.15
C ALA A 21 2.53 -9.09 -4.58
N VAL A 22 1.93 -8.13 -3.90
CA VAL A 22 0.61 -7.58 -4.21
C VAL A 22 0.76 -6.08 -4.46
N THR A 23 0.40 -5.62 -5.65
CA THR A 23 0.59 -4.22 -6.07
C THR A 23 -0.68 -3.65 -6.69
N PHE A 24 -0.74 -2.33 -6.89
CA PHE A 24 -1.81 -1.71 -7.67
C PHE A 24 -1.52 -1.77 -9.16
N SER A 25 -2.55 -2.01 -9.98
CA SER A 25 -2.40 -2.14 -11.44
C SER A 25 -2.36 -0.79 -12.17
N GLY A 26 -1.52 -0.71 -13.21
CA GLY A 26 -1.49 0.38 -14.18
C GLY A 26 -1.32 1.79 -13.57
N LYS A 27 -2.03 2.77 -14.13
CA LYS A 27 -1.95 4.18 -13.73
C LYS A 27 -2.41 4.45 -12.28
N VAL A 28 -3.19 3.54 -11.69
CA VAL A 28 -3.66 3.68 -10.31
C VAL A 28 -2.50 3.58 -9.32
N ASN A 29 -1.45 2.81 -9.63
CA ASN A 29 -0.28 2.71 -8.76
C ASN A 29 0.36 4.09 -8.51
N ASN A 30 0.49 4.91 -9.55
CA ASN A 30 1.06 6.26 -9.41
C ASN A 30 0.18 7.15 -8.52
N LEU A 31 -1.13 7.13 -8.75
CA LEU A 31 -2.10 7.87 -7.93
C LEU A 31 -1.96 7.48 -6.44
N VAL A 32 -1.95 6.18 -6.14
CA VAL A 32 -1.83 5.71 -4.75
C VAL A 32 -0.50 6.12 -4.14
N ARG A 33 0.62 6.00 -4.86
CA ARG A 33 1.95 6.41 -4.37
C ARG A 33 1.99 7.91 -4.03
N VAL A 34 1.45 8.76 -4.91
CA VAL A 34 1.37 10.20 -4.67
C VAL A 34 0.64 10.47 -3.36
N HIS A 35 -0.52 9.84 -3.19
CA HIS A 35 -1.39 10.07 -2.04
C HIS A 35 -0.94 9.39 -0.75
N HIS A 36 -0.20 8.29 -0.84
CA HIS A 36 0.34 7.55 0.29
C HIS A 36 1.58 8.24 0.83
N TYR A 37 2.50 8.66 -0.05
CA TYR A 37 3.76 9.30 0.31
C TYR A 37 3.68 10.83 0.40
N GLY A 38 2.56 11.45 0.01
CA GLY A 38 2.40 12.91 0.05
C GLY A 38 3.22 13.63 -1.03
N LEU A 39 3.25 13.05 -2.23
CA LEU A 39 3.98 13.61 -3.37
C LEU A 39 3.16 14.70 -4.08
N ARG A 40 3.76 15.30 -5.11
CA ARG A 40 3.10 16.29 -5.97
C ARG A 40 2.44 15.61 -7.17
N ASP A 41 1.23 16.02 -7.52
CA ASP A 41 0.56 15.60 -8.75
C ASP A 41 -0.43 16.66 -9.24
N LYS A 42 -0.83 16.56 -10.51
CA LYS A 42 -1.83 17.44 -11.13
C LYS A 42 -3.23 17.06 -10.67
N VAL A 43 -4.05 18.05 -10.31
CA VAL A 43 -5.46 17.82 -9.94
C VAL A 43 -6.31 17.42 -11.16
N SER A 44 -5.96 17.90 -12.35
CA SER A 44 -6.57 17.52 -13.62
C SER A 44 -5.55 17.65 -14.76
N ARG A 45 -5.83 17.12 -15.95
CA ARG A 45 -4.89 17.09 -17.09
C ARG A 45 -4.23 18.45 -17.38
N ASN A 46 -5.00 19.52 -17.30
CA ASN A 46 -4.56 20.91 -17.51
C ASN A 46 -4.67 21.76 -16.22
N GLY A 47 -4.75 21.11 -15.06
CA GLY A 47 -4.93 21.75 -13.76
C GLY A 47 -3.61 22.04 -13.04
N PRO A 48 -3.69 22.71 -11.88
CA PRO A 48 -2.52 23.00 -11.07
C PRO A 48 -1.90 21.71 -10.49
N THR A 49 -0.59 21.76 -10.25
CA THR A 49 0.14 20.74 -9.50
C THR A 49 0.12 21.08 -8.02
N VAL A 50 -0.40 20.19 -7.20
CA VAL A 50 -0.49 20.37 -5.73
C VAL A 50 0.35 19.32 -5.02
N LYS A 51 0.83 19.63 -3.81
CA LYS A 51 1.42 18.64 -2.90
C LYS A 51 0.30 18.05 -2.06
N TYR A 52 0.21 16.73 -1.99
CA TYR A 52 -0.74 16.07 -1.11
C TYR A 52 -0.12 15.82 0.26
N GLU A 53 -0.96 15.80 1.30
CA GLU A 53 -0.53 15.33 2.61
C GLU A 53 -0.26 13.82 2.60
N ARG A 54 0.79 13.41 3.32
CA ARG A 54 1.15 11.99 3.46
C ARG A 54 0.07 11.28 4.27
N ARG A 55 -0.39 10.13 3.78
CA ARG A 55 -1.32 9.27 4.52
C ARG A 55 -0.54 8.22 5.28
N GLN A 56 -0.11 8.58 6.49
CA GLN A 56 0.53 7.66 7.41
C GLN A 56 -0.45 6.53 7.76
N LEU A 57 0.03 5.28 7.67
CA LEU A 57 -0.72 4.14 8.17
C LEU A 57 -0.68 4.17 9.69
N LEU A 58 -1.75 3.68 10.32
CA LEU A 58 -1.67 3.29 11.72
C LEU A 58 -0.56 2.23 11.80
N GLY A 59 0.51 2.58 12.52
CA GLY A 59 1.63 1.68 12.72
C GLY A 59 1.27 0.60 13.73
N PHE A 60 2.13 -0.40 13.82
CA PHE A 60 2.10 -1.35 14.93
C PHE A 60 2.60 -0.65 16.18
N THR A 61 1.93 -0.88 17.30
CA THR A 61 2.51 -0.66 18.61
C THR A 61 3.60 -1.70 18.88
N ASP A 62 4.41 -1.48 19.91
CA ASP A 62 5.40 -2.47 20.33
C ASP A 62 4.73 -3.81 20.66
N GLY A 63 3.57 -3.78 21.33
CA GLY A 63 2.78 -4.97 21.64
C GLY A 63 2.19 -5.66 20.41
N ASP A 64 1.76 -4.91 19.39
CA ASP A 64 1.32 -5.51 18.12
C ASP A 64 2.49 -6.24 17.43
N SER A 65 3.69 -5.68 17.51
CA SER A 65 4.89 -6.25 16.88
C SER A 65 5.34 -7.53 17.59
N GLU A 66 5.30 -7.54 18.92
CA GLU A 66 5.58 -8.72 19.74
C GLU A 66 4.57 -9.84 19.44
N TRP A 67 3.28 -9.52 19.45
CA TRP A 67 2.22 -10.48 19.15
C TRP A 67 2.33 -11.08 17.74
N ILE A 68 2.60 -10.25 16.71
CA ILE A 68 2.82 -10.73 15.33
C ILE A 68 4.05 -11.63 15.27
N GLY A 69 5.12 -11.29 15.99
CA GLY A 69 6.34 -12.09 16.07
C GLY A 69 6.09 -13.48 16.66
N ASP A 70 5.38 -13.54 17.79
CA ASP A 70 5.01 -14.80 18.44
C ASP A 70 4.16 -15.67 17.51
N LEU A 71 3.17 -15.07 16.84
CA LEU A 71 2.28 -15.77 15.93
C LEU A 71 3.03 -16.33 14.70
N ALA A 72 4.03 -15.60 14.20
CA ALA A 72 4.90 -16.07 13.12
C ALA A 72 5.80 -17.23 13.58
N LEU A 73 6.39 -17.13 14.78
CA LEU A 73 7.22 -18.19 15.35
C LEU A 73 6.43 -19.47 15.61
N GLU A 74 5.22 -19.37 16.15
CA GLU A 74 4.34 -20.53 16.36
C GLU A 74 4.03 -21.25 15.02
N HIS A 75 3.85 -20.50 13.94
CA HIS A 75 3.54 -21.06 12.63
C HIS A 75 4.75 -21.73 11.97
N ILE A 76 5.97 -21.20 12.18
CA ILE A 76 7.22 -21.73 11.60
C ILE A 76 7.79 -22.89 12.43
N ALA A 77 7.56 -22.91 13.74
CA ALA A 77 8.05 -23.95 14.64
C ALA A 77 7.25 -25.27 14.57
N LYS A 78 6.19 -25.32 13.75
CA LYS A 78 5.43 -26.53 13.41
C LYS A 78 5.99 -27.20 12.17
#